data_AF-A0A3R7KMH4-F1
#
_entry.id   AF-A0A3R7KMH4-F1
#
_cell.length_a   1.000
_cell.length_b   1.000
_cell.length_c   1.000
_cell.angle_alpha   90.00
_cell.angle_beta   90.00
_cell.angle_gamma   90.00
#
_symmetry.space_group_name_H-M   'P 1'
#
loop_
_entity.id
_entity.type
_entity.pdbx_description
1 polymer ?
#
loop_
_entity_poly.entity_id
_entity_poly.type
_entity_poly.pdbx_seq_one_letter_code
_entity_poly.pdbx_strand_id
1 'polypeptide(L)'
;MALREERVAVIQDVCGSFLQDAEINLLEVLSLDGSLQLQGGMQTGVDTGALNQTNESQALSALETWKCFETLADVTPATGANALIGLPQQLLDQKKDKKPLNCASSVDALLPFNYREEGEQKFLDLIDHEVLFLRPKDAVEIGVIPCKKAALVAPCWVQTRPAIKKAFEKIHRNDGYFSVVLELERFAATMEMRKEVDSYEQEIADRRQFFLKSKSEFTILQFAMTPAEKAQRNAELALIEVELQAKDAYLEKLRSLLLSP
;
A
#
# COMPACT_ATOMS: atom_id res chain seq x y z
N MET A 1 -39.89 -33.10 19.31
CA MET A 1 -38.46 -32.98 18.96
C MET A 1 -38.27 -32.52 17.53
N ALA A 2 -38.97 -33.10 16.54
CA ALA A 2 -38.92 -32.70 15.12
C ALA A 2 -39.02 -31.19 14.82
N LEU A 3 -39.96 -30.48 15.46
CA LEU A 3 -40.14 -29.02 15.28
C LEU A 3 -38.94 -28.17 15.73
N ARG A 4 -38.10 -28.70 16.63
CA ARG A 4 -36.89 -28.04 17.12
C ARG A 4 -35.72 -28.28 16.16
N GLU A 5 -35.65 -29.48 15.57
CA GLU A 5 -34.65 -29.85 14.58
C GLU A 5 -34.88 -29.12 13.25
N GLU A 6 -36.15 -29.00 12.80
CA GLU A 6 -36.50 -28.20 11.62
C GLU A 6 -36.14 -26.72 11.80
N ARG A 7 -36.39 -26.14 12.98
CA ARG A 7 -35.99 -24.75 13.27
C ARG A 7 -34.48 -24.56 13.26
N VAL A 8 -33.72 -25.51 13.79
CA VAL A 8 -32.25 -25.45 13.76
C VAL A 8 -31.74 -25.60 12.32
N ALA A 9 -32.33 -26.48 11.52
CA ALA A 9 -31.99 -26.63 10.11
C ALA A 9 -32.24 -25.34 9.31
N VAL A 10 -33.39 -24.69 9.51
CA VAL A 10 -33.70 -23.40 8.85
C VAL A 10 -32.72 -22.30 9.30
N ILE A 11 -32.37 -22.24 10.59
CA ILE A 11 -31.38 -21.27 11.08
C ILE A 11 -30.01 -21.53 10.46
N GLN A 12 -29.58 -22.79 10.36
CA GLN A 12 -28.31 -23.16 9.75
C GLN A 12 -28.27 -22.81 8.26
N ASP A 13 -29.37 -23.02 7.54
CA ASP A 13 -29.48 -22.70 6.12
C ASP A 13 -29.40 -21.18 5.88
N VAL A 14 -30.15 -20.39 6.64
CA VAL A 14 -30.12 -18.92 6.56
C VAL A 14 -28.75 -18.35 6.97
N CYS A 15 -28.12 -18.92 8.01
CA CYS A 15 -26.77 -18.51 8.38
C CYS A 15 -25.73 -18.94 7.34
N GLY A 16 -25.94 -20.08 6.68
CA GLY A 16 -25.08 -20.59 5.62
C GLY A 16 -25.13 -19.69 4.38
N SER A 17 -26.34 -19.34 3.92
CA SER A 17 -26.52 -18.43 2.79
C SER A 17 -25.93 -17.05 3.08
N PHE A 18 -26.18 -16.50 4.27
CA PHE A 18 -25.61 -15.21 4.67
C PHE A 18 -24.08 -15.21 4.68
N LEU A 19 -23.44 -16.32 5.08
CA LEU A 19 -21.97 -16.44 5.04
C LEU A 19 -21.44 -16.55 3.61
N GLN A 20 -22.16 -17.25 2.73
CA GLN A 20 -21.83 -17.31 1.30
C GLN A 20 -21.96 -15.94 0.64
N ASP A 21 -23.03 -15.20 0.92
CA ASP A 21 -23.23 -13.85 0.40
C ASP A 21 -22.12 -12.90 0.89
N ALA A 22 -21.73 -13.02 2.16
CA ALA A 22 -20.60 -12.26 2.71
C ALA A 22 -19.25 -12.62 2.04
N GLU A 23 -19.05 -13.89 1.67
CA GLU A 23 -17.86 -14.36 0.95
C GLU A 23 -17.82 -13.80 -0.48
N ILE A 24 -18.95 -13.83 -1.19
CA ILE A 24 -19.08 -13.29 -2.55
C ILE A 24 -18.83 -11.77 -2.55
N ASN A 25 -19.50 -11.04 -1.65
CA ASN A 25 -19.31 -9.60 -1.52
C ASN A 25 -17.86 -9.25 -1.17
N LEU A 26 -17.20 -10.07 -0.34
CA LEU A 26 -15.80 -9.84 0.02
C LEU A 26 -14.85 -10.10 -1.15
N LEU A 27 -15.11 -11.13 -1.97
CA LEU A 27 -14.35 -11.38 -3.19
C LEU A 27 -14.47 -10.23 -4.20
N GLU A 28 -15.66 -9.67 -4.37
CA GLU A 28 -15.89 -8.49 -5.22
C GLU A 28 -15.12 -7.26 -4.70
N VAL A 29 -15.22 -6.98 -3.39
CA VAL A 29 -14.52 -5.86 -2.75
C VAL A 29 -12.99 -6.02 -2.84
N LEU A 30 -12.48 -7.25 -2.76
CA LEU A 30 -11.07 -7.58 -2.97
C LEU A 30 -10.69 -7.70 -4.46
N SER A 31 -11.65 -7.58 -5.38
CA SER A 31 -11.48 -7.84 -6.82
C SER A 31 -10.86 -9.22 -7.13
N LEU A 32 -11.07 -10.19 -6.23
CA LEU A 32 -10.65 -11.59 -6.35
C LEU A 32 -11.74 -12.49 -6.97
N ASP A 33 -12.80 -11.89 -7.49
CA ASP A 33 -13.89 -12.53 -8.25
C ASP A 33 -13.48 -12.92 -9.69
N GLY A 34 -12.25 -12.58 -10.09
CA GLY A 34 -11.73 -12.77 -11.45
C GLY A 34 -11.82 -11.50 -12.31
N SER A 35 -12.25 -10.37 -11.75
CA SER A 35 -12.22 -9.08 -12.46
C SER A 35 -10.81 -8.56 -12.71
N LEU A 36 -9.85 -8.91 -11.83
CA LEU A 36 -8.45 -8.48 -11.93
C LEU A 36 -7.70 -9.28 -13.00
N GLN A 37 -7.36 -8.60 -14.11
CA GLN A 37 -6.42 -9.12 -15.10
C GLN A 37 -5.06 -8.45 -14.90
N LEU A 38 -4.19 -9.09 -14.13
CA LEU A 38 -2.78 -8.70 -14.08
C LEU A 38 -2.14 -9.14 -15.40
N GLN A 39 -1.83 -8.18 -16.28
CA GLN A 39 -1.10 -8.48 -17.52
C GLN A 39 0.33 -8.93 -17.18
N GLY A 40 0.51 -10.24 -17.01
CA GLY A 40 1.81 -10.90 -17.04
C GLY A 40 2.28 -11.04 -18.48
N GLY A 41 3.23 -10.20 -18.89
CA GLY A 41 4.05 -10.42 -20.08
C GLY A 41 4.04 -9.27 -21.07
N MET A 42 5.25 -8.81 -21.41
CA MET A 42 5.56 -7.84 -22.47
C MET A 42 4.71 -8.11 -23.73
N GLN A 43 3.66 -7.31 -23.95
CA GLN A 43 3.09 -7.15 -25.28
C GLN A 43 3.37 -5.73 -25.74
N THR A 44 4.35 -5.65 -26.64
CA THR A 44 4.57 -4.51 -27.53
C THR A 44 3.32 -4.31 -28.37
N GLY A 45 2.45 -3.39 -27.95
CA GLY A 45 1.20 -3.09 -28.63
C GLY A 45 0.68 -1.72 -28.23
N VAL A 46 0.77 -0.79 -29.16
CA VAL A 46 0.35 0.62 -29.10
C VAL A 46 -1.15 0.69 -28.71
N ASP A 47 -1.51 1.68 -27.87
CA ASP A 47 -2.86 2.03 -27.34
C ASP A 47 -3.23 1.56 -25.91
N THR A 48 -2.29 1.56 -24.96
CA THR A 48 -2.46 0.98 -23.59
C THR A 48 -2.35 1.94 -22.39
N GLY A 49 -2.28 3.25 -22.58
CA GLY A 49 -2.01 4.20 -21.48
C GLY A 49 -3.09 4.26 -20.37
N ALA A 50 -4.37 4.32 -20.75
CA ALA A 50 -5.48 4.46 -19.78
C ALA A 50 -5.92 3.13 -19.15
N LEU A 51 -5.83 2.03 -19.91
CA LEU A 51 -6.14 0.67 -19.43
C LEU A 51 -5.10 0.19 -18.41
N ASN A 52 -3.82 0.51 -18.61
CA ASN A 52 -2.75 0.12 -17.69
C ASN A 52 -2.85 0.84 -16.33
N GLN A 53 -3.15 2.14 -16.32
CA GLN A 53 -3.34 2.91 -15.08
C GLN A 53 -4.56 2.45 -14.27
N THR A 54 -5.64 2.07 -14.96
CA THR A 54 -6.86 1.56 -14.32
C THR A 54 -6.62 0.20 -13.66
N ASN A 55 -5.91 -0.69 -14.35
CA ASN A 55 -5.55 -2.01 -13.83
C ASN A 55 -4.53 -1.91 -12.68
N GLU A 56 -3.56 -0.99 -12.77
CA GLU A 56 -2.63 -0.66 -11.69
C GLU A 56 -3.37 -0.17 -10.45
N SER A 57 -4.31 0.76 -10.64
CA SER A 57 -5.05 1.34 -9.52
C SER A 57 -5.93 0.29 -8.83
N GLN A 58 -6.56 -0.58 -9.61
CA GLN A 58 -7.39 -1.66 -9.09
C GLN A 58 -6.55 -2.73 -8.37
N ALA A 59 -5.39 -3.11 -8.92
CA ALA A 59 -4.49 -4.10 -8.33
C ALA A 59 -3.96 -3.64 -6.96
N LEU A 60 -3.49 -2.39 -6.89
CA LEU A 60 -3.09 -1.80 -5.62
C LEU A 60 -4.30 -1.69 -4.66
N SER A 61 -5.50 -1.36 -5.16
CA SER A 61 -6.69 -1.20 -4.29
C SER A 61 -7.07 -2.52 -3.66
N ALA A 62 -6.98 -3.61 -4.43
CA ALA A 62 -7.20 -4.96 -3.94
C ALA A 62 -6.16 -5.34 -2.87
N LEU A 63 -4.88 -5.03 -3.10
CA LEU A 63 -3.81 -5.31 -2.16
C LEU A 63 -3.96 -4.51 -0.85
N GLU A 64 -4.24 -3.22 -0.93
CA GLU A 64 -4.44 -2.34 0.24
C GLU A 64 -5.63 -2.85 1.09
N THR A 65 -6.73 -3.22 0.42
CA THR A 65 -7.91 -3.79 1.08
C THR A 65 -7.58 -5.14 1.73
N TRP A 66 -6.85 -6.02 1.05
CA TRP A 66 -6.36 -7.29 1.60
C TRP A 66 -5.53 -7.08 2.87
N LYS A 67 -4.54 -6.18 2.82
CA LYS A 67 -3.68 -5.83 3.97
C LYS A 67 -4.44 -5.21 5.14
N CYS A 68 -5.47 -4.41 4.85
CA CYS A 68 -6.38 -3.90 5.88
C CYS A 68 -7.08 -5.06 6.61
N PHE A 69 -7.57 -6.05 5.87
CA PHE A 69 -8.21 -7.22 6.45
C PHE A 69 -7.28 -8.15 7.21
N GLU A 70 -6.03 -8.34 6.78
CA GLU A 70 -5.01 -9.05 7.57
C GLU A 70 -4.89 -8.41 8.97
N THR A 71 -4.84 -7.08 9.03
CA THR A 71 -4.75 -6.29 10.27
C THR A 71 -6.00 -6.42 11.15
N LEU A 72 -7.19 -6.43 10.55
CA LEU A 72 -8.47 -6.50 11.26
C LEU A 72 -8.82 -7.93 11.72
N ALA A 73 -8.45 -8.92 10.93
CA ALA A 73 -8.67 -10.33 11.26
C ALA A 73 -7.62 -10.87 12.24
N ASP A 74 -6.48 -10.16 12.42
CA ASP A 74 -5.33 -10.61 13.21
C ASP A 74 -4.75 -11.92 12.65
N VAL A 75 -4.71 -12.01 11.32
CA VAL A 75 -4.18 -13.17 10.59
C VAL A 75 -2.74 -12.85 10.18
N THR A 76 -1.87 -13.86 10.22
CA THR A 76 -0.47 -13.71 9.81
C THR A 76 -0.40 -13.27 8.35
N PRO A 77 0.35 -12.20 8.03
CA PRO A 77 0.42 -11.69 6.66
C PRO A 77 0.93 -12.76 5.70
N ALA A 78 0.38 -12.77 4.48
CA ALA A 78 0.67 -13.77 3.46
C ALA A 78 2.17 -13.88 3.13
N THR A 79 2.89 -12.76 3.16
CA THR A 79 4.35 -12.72 3.09
C THR A 79 4.94 -12.10 4.35
N GLY A 80 5.98 -12.75 4.88
CA GLY A 80 6.67 -12.33 6.11
C GLY A 80 7.39 -10.97 6.03
N ALA A 81 7.27 -10.22 4.94
CA ALA A 81 7.87 -8.89 4.80
C ALA A 81 7.28 -7.89 5.81
N ASN A 82 5.98 -7.97 6.11
CA ASN A 82 5.36 -7.14 7.16
C ASN A 82 5.44 -7.77 8.56
N ALA A 83 5.91 -9.03 8.69
CA ALA A 83 6.21 -9.60 10.01
C ALA A 83 7.45 -8.94 10.65
N LEU A 84 8.26 -8.21 9.87
CA LEU A 84 9.45 -7.50 10.34
C LEU A 84 9.22 -6.01 10.66
N ILE A 85 8.02 -5.46 10.37
CA ILE A 85 7.59 -4.15 10.89
C ILE A 85 6.78 -4.33 12.19
N GLY A 86 7.02 -5.44 12.89
CA GLY A 86 6.83 -5.46 14.34
C GLY A 86 7.89 -4.57 14.96
N LEU A 87 7.65 -3.25 15.00
CA LEU A 87 8.48 -2.36 15.82
C LEU A 87 8.61 -3.00 17.22
N PRO A 88 9.78 -2.96 17.86
CA PRO A 88 9.95 -3.35 19.27
C PRO A 88 8.93 -2.66 20.22
N GLN A 89 8.28 -1.60 19.76
CA GLN A 89 7.22 -0.86 20.45
C GLN A 89 5.88 -1.63 20.53
N GLN A 90 5.56 -2.56 19.63
CA GLN A 90 4.34 -3.38 19.75
C GLN A 90 4.40 -4.38 20.92
N LEU A 91 5.60 -4.72 21.39
CA LEU A 91 5.80 -5.48 22.63
C LEU A 91 5.57 -4.64 23.89
N LEU A 92 5.71 -3.31 23.80
CA LEU A 92 5.49 -2.37 24.91
C LEU A 92 4.00 -1.96 25.03
N ASP A 93 3.22 -2.07 23.96
CA ASP A 93 1.78 -1.82 23.95
C ASP A 93 0.92 -3.03 24.35
N GLN A 94 1.46 -3.88 25.24
CA GLN A 94 0.68 -4.88 25.99
C GLN A 94 -0.38 -4.27 26.95
N LYS A 95 -0.72 -2.99 26.83
CA LYS A 95 -1.97 -2.43 27.36
C LYS A 95 -3.15 -2.79 26.46
N LYS A 96 -3.30 -4.09 26.13
CA LYS A 96 -4.42 -4.67 25.36
C LYS A 96 -5.73 -4.75 26.17
N ASP A 97 -5.79 -4.25 27.40
CA ASP A 97 -6.97 -4.40 28.28
C ASP A 97 -8.22 -3.61 27.85
N LYS A 98 -8.13 -2.73 26.83
CA LYS A 98 -9.27 -1.92 26.35
C LYS A 98 -9.64 -2.10 24.89
N LYS A 99 -8.93 -2.94 24.14
CA LYS A 99 -9.22 -3.15 22.71
C LYS A 99 -10.44 -4.08 22.58
N PRO A 100 -11.56 -3.64 21.98
CA PRO A 100 -12.72 -4.51 21.81
C PRO A 100 -12.42 -5.63 20.80
N LEU A 101 -13.19 -6.73 20.88
CA LEU A 101 -13.06 -7.86 19.95
C LEU A 101 -13.26 -7.41 18.49
N ASN A 102 -12.44 -7.95 17.58
CA ASN A 102 -12.46 -7.67 16.13
C ASN A 102 -12.34 -6.19 15.77
N CYS A 103 -11.65 -5.42 16.60
CA CYS A 103 -11.31 -4.03 16.33
C CYS A 103 -9.83 -3.91 15.95
N ALA A 104 -9.45 -2.83 15.27
CA ALA A 104 -8.08 -2.37 15.08
C ALA A 104 -7.99 -0.86 15.33
N SER A 105 -6.79 -0.36 15.61
CA SER A 105 -6.55 1.08 15.63
C SER A 105 -6.85 1.65 14.25
N SER A 106 -7.40 2.87 14.20
CA SER A 106 -7.63 3.57 12.95
C SER A 106 -6.35 3.82 12.17
N VAL A 107 -5.23 4.05 12.87
CA VAL A 107 -3.90 4.19 12.25
C VAL A 107 -3.48 2.89 11.58
N ASP A 108 -3.58 1.76 12.29
CA ASP A 108 -3.15 0.45 11.77
C ASP A 108 -4.02 0.01 10.58
N ALA A 109 -5.33 0.26 10.63
CA ALA A 109 -6.26 -0.09 9.56
C ALA A 109 -6.12 0.80 8.32
N LEU A 110 -5.69 2.05 8.49
CA LEU A 110 -5.49 3.01 7.40
C LEU A 110 -4.08 2.89 6.77
N LEU A 111 -3.08 2.44 7.53
CA LEU A 111 -1.69 2.34 7.09
C LEU A 111 -1.52 1.67 5.71
N PRO A 112 -2.24 0.58 5.38
CA PRO A 112 -2.14 -0.05 4.06
C PRO A 112 -2.53 0.86 2.90
N PHE A 113 -3.35 1.89 3.12
CA PHE A 113 -3.84 2.76 2.05
C PHE A 113 -2.93 3.98 1.80
N ASN A 114 -1.84 4.13 2.53
CA ASN A 114 -0.96 5.31 2.42
C ASN A 114 -0.09 5.34 1.15
N TYR A 115 -0.14 4.32 0.30
CA TYR A 115 0.67 4.26 -0.91
C TYR A 115 0.18 5.23 -2.01
N ARG A 116 -1.05 5.74 -1.92
CA ARG A 116 -1.68 6.56 -2.97
C ARG A 116 -2.55 7.68 -2.40
N GLU A 117 -2.67 8.75 -3.19
CA GLU A 117 -3.53 9.90 -2.86
C GLU A 117 -5.01 9.51 -2.73
N GLU A 118 -5.45 8.48 -3.47
CA GLU A 118 -6.83 7.98 -3.45
C GLU A 118 -7.10 6.98 -2.31
N GLY A 119 -6.07 6.53 -1.59
CA GLY A 119 -6.20 5.44 -0.61
C GLY A 119 -7.08 5.80 0.59
N GLU A 120 -7.00 7.04 1.09
CA GLU A 120 -7.91 7.51 2.15
C GLU A 120 -9.38 7.48 1.71
N GLN A 121 -9.65 7.84 0.46
CA GLN A 121 -11.01 7.78 -0.08
C GLN A 121 -11.49 6.32 -0.17
N LYS A 122 -10.63 5.41 -0.63
CA LYS A 122 -10.95 3.98 -0.69
C LYS A 122 -11.27 3.40 0.69
N PHE A 123 -10.53 3.79 1.72
CA PHE A 123 -10.82 3.37 3.09
C PHE A 123 -12.21 3.84 3.56
N LEU A 124 -12.60 5.07 3.22
CA LEU A 124 -13.94 5.57 3.51
C LEU A 124 -15.01 4.86 2.69
N ASP A 125 -14.74 4.54 1.42
CA ASP A 125 -15.65 3.77 0.59
C ASP A 125 -15.94 2.41 1.24
N LEU A 126 -14.95 1.75 1.86
CA LEU A 126 -15.18 0.48 2.58
C LEU A 126 -16.13 0.65 3.79
N ILE A 127 -16.20 1.84 4.39
CA ILE A 127 -17.18 2.15 5.44
C ILE A 127 -18.56 2.35 4.82
N ASP A 128 -18.63 3.09 3.71
CA ASP A 128 -19.88 3.35 3.00
C ASP A 128 -20.51 2.06 2.43
N HIS A 129 -19.69 1.09 2.01
CA HIS A 129 -20.12 -0.23 1.55
C HIS A 129 -20.43 -1.21 2.71
N GLU A 130 -20.51 -0.74 3.96
CA GLU A 130 -20.78 -1.56 5.15
C GLU A 130 -19.81 -2.73 5.37
N VAL A 131 -18.57 -2.58 4.88
CA VAL A 131 -17.51 -3.57 5.07
C VAL A 131 -16.75 -3.31 6.36
N LEU A 132 -16.42 -2.03 6.58
CA LEU A 132 -15.78 -1.52 7.79
C LEU A 132 -16.77 -0.70 8.63
N PHE A 133 -16.62 -0.75 9.95
CA PHE A 133 -17.46 -0.03 10.89
C PHE A 133 -16.60 0.78 11.85
N LEU A 134 -17.04 1.99 12.18
CA LEU A 134 -16.40 2.82 13.18
C LEU A 134 -17.08 2.63 14.53
N ARG A 135 -16.29 2.25 15.53
CA ARG A 135 -16.72 2.15 16.92
C ARG A 135 -16.02 3.22 17.75
N PRO A 136 -16.73 4.19 18.34
CA PRO A 136 -16.10 5.21 19.18
C PRO A 136 -15.30 4.59 20.33
N LYS A 137 -14.12 5.16 20.63
CA LYS A 137 -13.28 4.77 21.77
C LYS A 137 -13.89 5.20 23.11
N ASP A 138 -14.56 6.35 23.10
CA ASP A 138 -15.21 6.97 24.26
C ASP A 138 -16.67 7.32 23.94
N ALA A 139 -17.47 7.65 24.97
CA ALA A 139 -18.83 8.13 24.78
C ALA A 139 -18.80 9.50 24.09
N VAL A 140 -19.21 9.54 22.83
CA VAL A 140 -19.27 10.79 22.04
C VAL A 140 -20.67 11.38 22.21
N GLU A 141 -20.75 12.66 22.60
CA GLU A 141 -22.00 13.42 22.52
C GLU A 141 -22.43 13.52 21.06
N ILE A 142 -23.64 13.06 20.76
CA ILE A 142 -24.18 13.05 19.39
C ILE A 142 -24.37 14.51 18.95
N GLY A 143 -23.54 14.96 18.03
CA GLY A 143 -23.60 16.30 17.43
C GLY A 143 -22.94 16.32 16.05
N VAL A 144 -23.38 17.22 15.19
CA VAL A 144 -22.78 17.40 13.85
C VAL A 144 -21.66 18.42 13.97
N ILE A 145 -20.41 17.96 14.01
CA ILE A 145 -19.24 18.83 14.01
C ILE A 145 -18.62 18.78 12.61
N PRO A 146 -18.57 19.90 11.86
CA PRO A 146 -17.82 19.94 10.61
C PRO A 146 -16.34 19.71 10.91
N CYS A 147 -15.81 18.59 10.47
CA CYS A 147 -14.43 18.18 10.71
C CYS A 147 -13.79 17.62 9.44
N LYS A 148 -12.45 17.65 9.38
CA LYS A 148 -11.70 17.02 8.29
C LYS A 148 -11.90 15.51 8.35
N LYS A 149 -11.88 14.81 7.20
CA LYS A 149 -12.09 13.35 7.08
C LYS A 149 -11.30 12.54 8.12
N ALA A 150 -10.01 12.83 8.30
CA ALA A 150 -9.15 12.15 9.27
C ALA A 150 -9.59 12.31 10.75
N ALA A 151 -10.26 13.41 11.09
CA ALA A 151 -10.74 13.67 12.45
C ALA A 151 -11.97 12.82 12.84
N LEU A 152 -12.69 12.26 11.85
CA LEU A 152 -13.81 11.32 12.09
C LEU A 152 -13.31 9.95 12.57
N VAL A 153 -12.18 9.49 12.03
CA VAL A 153 -11.68 8.12 12.23
C VAL A 153 -10.73 8.04 13.44
N ALA A 154 -9.99 9.12 13.74
CA ALA A 154 -9.03 9.18 14.85
C ALA A 154 -9.61 8.75 16.24
N PRO A 155 -10.81 9.21 16.66
CA PRO A 155 -11.41 8.81 17.95
C PRO A 155 -12.09 7.43 17.90
N CYS A 156 -12.04 6.73 16.77
CA CYS A 156 -12.73 5.46 16.58
C CYS A 156 -11.74 4.27 16.54
N TRP A 157 -12.25 3.12 16.95
CA TRP A 157 -11.78 1.81 16.54
C TRP A 157 -12.39 1.45 15.19
N VAL A 158 -11.64 0.76 14.34
CA VAL A 158 -12.16 0.20 13.09
C VAL A 158 -12.54 -1.25 13.36
N GLN A 159 -13.75 -1.63 13.02
CA GLN A 159 -14.33 -2.94 13.32
C GLN A 159 -14.82 -3.61 12.03
N THR A 160 -14.68 -4.94 11.96
CA THR A 160 -15.33 -5.77 10.94
C THR A 160 -16.42 -6.64 11.55
N ARG A 161 -17.47 -6.95 10.77
CA ARG A 161 -18.50 -7.90 11.22
C ARG A 161 -17.86 -9.31 11.34
N PRO A 162 -18.25 -10.11 12.34
CA PRO A 162 -17.72 -11.47 12.51
C PRO A 162 -17.92 -12.38 11.27
N ALA A 163 -19.00 -12.18 10.51
CA ALA A 163 -19.25 -12.90 9.28
C ALA A 163 -18.21 -12.59 8.20
N ILE A 164 -17.87 -11.31 8.01
CA ILE A 164 -16.84 -10.85 7.07
C ILE A 164 -15.47 -11.36 7.50
N LYS A 165 -15.14 -11.29 8.80
CA LYS A 165 -13.89 -11.83 9.32
C LYS A 165 -13.76 -13.34 9.04
N LYS A 166 -14.80 -14.13 9.29
CA LYS A 166 -14.79 -15.57 9.00
C LYS A 166 -14.68 -15.87 7.51
N ALA A 167 -15.36 -15.10 6.66
CA ALA A 167 -15.24 -15.21 5.21
C ALA A 167 -13.80 -14.91 4.76
N PHE A 168 -13.19 -13.84 5.28
CA PHE A 168 -11.80 -13.50 5.00
C PHE A 168 -10.83 -14.59 5.46
N GLU A 169 -10.96 -15.12 6.68
CA GLU A 169 -10.12 -16.21 7.18
C GLU A 169 -10.22 -17.47 6.30
N LYS A 170 -11.39 -17.74 5.73
CA LYS A 170 -11.59 -18.85 4.78
C LYS A 170 -10.89 -18.59 3.45
N ILE A 171 -11.05 -17.38 2.90
CA ILE A 171 -10.39 -16.95 1.65
C ILE A 171 -8.86 -16.95 1.81
N HIS A 172 -8.36 -16.43 2.92
CA HIS A 172 -6.93 -16.35 3.25
C HIS A 172 -6.26 -17.72 3.36
N ARG A 173 -6.99 -18.76 3.77
CA ARG A 173 -6.47 -20.14 3.84
C ARG A 173 -6.44 -20.86 2.50
N ASN A 174 -7.00 -20.27 1.46
CA ASN A 174 -7.04 -20.87 0.13
C ASN A 174 -5.79 -20.47 -0.66
N ASP A 175 -4.99 -21.48 -1.03
CA ASP A 175 -3.74 -21.32 -1.77
C ASP A 175 -3.91 -20.59 -3.12
N GLY A 176 -5.09 -20.72 -3.76
CA GLY A 176 -5.38 -20.04 -5.02
C GLY A 176 -5.38 -18.52 -4.88
N TYR A 177 -6.07 -17.99 -3.86
CA TYR A 177 -6.11 -16.55 -3.60
C TYR A 177 -4.78 -16.05 -3.05
N PHE A 178 -4.09 -16.87 -2.26
CA PHE A 178 -2.74 -16.56 -1.78
C PHE A 178 -1.77 -16.30 -2.94
N SER A 179 -1.79 -17.12 -4.00
CA SER A 179 -0.94 -16.92 -5.18
C SER A 179 -1.24 -15.59 -5.88
N VAL A 180 -2.52 -15.23 -6.02
CA VAL A 180 -2.93 -13.96 -6.64
C VAL A 180 -2.45 -12.77 -5.81
N VAL A 181 -2.58 -12.84 -4.49
CA VAL A 181 -2.09 -11.78 -3.59
C VAL A 181 -0.57 -11.64 -3.66
N LEU A 182 0.16 -12.75 -3.75
CA LEU A 182 1.63 -12.72 -3.91
C LEU A 182 2.04 -12.05 -5.23
N GLU A 183 1.29 -12.28 -6.31
CA GLU A 183 1.48 -11.57 -7.58
C GLU A 183 1.18 -10.07 -7.45
N LEU A 184 0.11 -9.70 -6.73
CA LEU A 184 -0.21 -8.29 -6.45
C LEU A 184 0.89 -7.60 -5.64
N GLU A 185 1.46 -8.28 -4.63
CA GLU A 185 2.57 -7.74 -3.86
C GLU A 185 3.83 -7.55 -4.71
N ARG A 186 4.16 -8.53 -5.55
CA ARG A 186 5.27 -8.42 -6.49
C ARG A 186 5.06 -7.26 -7.47
N PHE A 187 3.83 -7.09 -7.94
CA PHE A 187 3.45 -6.00 -8.82
C PHE A 187 3.63 -4.64 -8.13
N ALA A 188 3.12 -4.49 -6.90
CA ALA A 188 3.26 -3.27 -6.11
C ALA A 188 4.73 -2.91 -5.85
N ALA A 189 5.56 -3.89 -5.48
CA ALA A 189 7.00 -3.69 -5.27
C ALA A 189 7.71 -3.25 -6.57
N THR A 190 7.32 -3.82 -7.72
CA THR A 190 7.86 -3.42 -9.03
C THR A 190 7.47 -1.99 -9.38
N MET A 191 6.24 -1.59 -9.08
CA MET A 191 5.79 -0.21 -9.30
C MET A 191 6.54 0.79 -8.40
N GLU A 192 6.73 0.47 -7.13
CA GLU A 192 7.48 1.31 -6.19
C GLU A 192 8.92 1.50 -6.64
N MET A 193 9.59 0.41 -7.05
CA MET A 193 10.94 0.48 -7.62
C MET A 193 10.99 1.32 -8.91
N ARG A 194 9.97 1.27 -9.77
CA ARG A 194 9.90 2.13 -10.97
C ARG A 194 9.81 3.61 -10.60
N LYS A 195 8.94 3.96 -9.64
CA LYS A 195 8.83 5.34 -9.16
C LYS A 195 10.14 5.83 -8.54
N GLU A 196 10.83 4.96 -7.80
CA GLU A 196 12.14 5.27 -7.26
C GLU A 196 13.16 5.53 -8.38
N VAL A 197 13.21 4.67 -9.41
CA VAL A 197 14.05 4.88 -10.59
C VAL A 197 13.74 6.23 -11.26
N ASP A 198 12.47 6.53 -11.54
CA ASP A 198 12.06 7.79 -12.19
C ASP A 198 12.51 9.01 -11.37
N SER A 199 12.37 8.95 -10.04
CA SER A 199 12.84 10.01 -9.13
C SER A 199 14.36 10.18 -9.17
N TYR A 200 15.13 9.08 -9.19
CA TYR A 200 16.59 9.14 -9.30
C TYR A 200 17.04 9.63 -10.68
N GLU A 201 16.35 9.25 -11.76
CA GLU A 201 16.63 9.75 -13.11
C GLU A 201 16.48 11.27 -13.16
N GLN A 202 15.42 11.80 -12.56
CA GLN A 202 15.18 13.24 -12.47
C GLN A 202 16.25 13.94 -11.62
N GLU A 203 16.58 13.39 -10.44
CA GLU A 203 17.63 13.96 -9.58
C GLU A 203 18.99 14.00 -10.29
N ILE A 204 19.36 12.94 -11.01
CA ILE A 204 20.60 12.88 -11.79
C ILE A 204 20.56 13.89 -12.94
N ALA A 205 19.44 14.04 -13.63
CA ALA A 205 19.28 15.02 -14.71
C ALA A 205 19.49 16.45 -14.19
N ASP A 206 18.82 16.80 -13.08
CA ASP A 206 18.96 18.11 -12.42
C ASP A 206 20.40 18.35 -11.96
N ARG A 207 21.04 17.32 -11.38
CA ARG A 207 22.43 17.40 -10.92
C ARG A 207 23.41 17.55 -12.08
N ARG A 208 23.18 16.88 -13.22
CA ARG A 208 23.96 17.06 -14.45
C ARG A 208 23.81 18.46 -15.02
N GLN A 209 22.60 19.01 -15.01
CA GLN A 209 22.37 20.39 -15.45
C GLN A 209 23.14 21.39 -14.57
N PHE A 210 23.08 21.20 -13.25
CA PHE A 210 23.86 22.00 -12.31
C PHE A 210 25.37 21.87 -12.54
N PHE A 211 25.87 20.65 -12.77
CA PHE A 211 27.28 20.40 -13.06
C PHE A 211 27.74 21.13 -14.33
N LEU A 212 26.98 21.02 -15.42
CA LEU A 212 27.28 21.70 -16.69
C LEU A 212 27.31 23.22 -16.52
N LYS A 213 26.37 23.78 -15.76
CA LYS A 213 26.34 25.20 -15.43
C LYS A 213 27.56 25.62 -14.59
N SER A 214 27.89 24.86 -13.55
CA SER A 214 29.05 25.14 -12.70
C SER A 214 30.37 25.07 -13.49
N LYS A 215 30.47 24.11 -14.41
CA LYS A 215 31.62 23.95 -15.30
C LYS A 215 31.75 25.11 -16.30
N SER A 216 30.64 25.59 -16.86
CA SER A 216 30.66 26.74 -17.77
C SER A 216 31.01 28.04 -17.03
N GLU A 217 30.46 28.26 -15.84
CA GLU A 217 30.80 29.39 -14.96
C GLU A 217 32.29 29.40 -14.61
N PHE A 218 32.84 28.23 -14.23
CA PHE A 218 34.26 28.09 -13.97
C PHE A 218 35.11 28.42 -15.21
N THR A 219 34.72 27.93 -16.39
CA THR A 219 35.43 28.17 -17.64
C THR A 219 35.51 29.66 -18.00
N ILE A 220 34.47 30.43 -17.66
CA ILE A 220 34.42 31.90 -17.87
C ILE A 220 35.27 32.63 -16.82
N LEU A 221 35.13 32.26 -15.54
CA LEU A 221 35.72 33.00 -14.42
C LEU A 221 37.17 32.62 -14.10
N GLN A 222 37.67 31.49 -14.61
CA GLN A 222 39.01 30.99 -14.30
C GLN A 222 40.12 32.01 -14.57
N PHE A 223 39.98 32.92 -15.54
CA PHE A 223 41.04 33.89 -15.82
C PHE A 223 41.16 35.00 -14.79
N ALA A 224 40.10 35.23 -13.99
CA ALA A 224 40.08 36.22 -12.91
C ALA A 224 40.38 35.62 -11.52
N MET A 225 40.45 34.29 -11.39
CA MET A 225 40.65 33.59 -10.12
C MET A 225 42.12 33.39 -9.77
N THR A 226 42.41 33.36 -8.47
CA THR A 226 43.71 32.97 -7.92
C THR A 226 43.98 31.46 -8.12
N PRO A 227 45.25 31.01 -8.08
CA PRO A 227 45.57 29.58 -8.18
C PRO A 227 44.90 28.70 -7.11
N ALA A 228 44.73 29.21 -5.90
CA ALA A 228 44.07 28.50 -4.81
C ALA A 228 42.57 28.31 -5.08
N GLU A 229 41.87 29.37 -5.53
CA GLU A 229 40.46 29.30 -5.90
C GLU A 229 40.22 28.36 -7.09
N LYS A 230 41.14 28.32 -8.06
CA LYS A 230 41.09 27.35 -9.17
C LYS A 230 41.20 25.92 -8.69
N ALA A 231 42.16 25.64 -7.79
CA ALA A 231 42.35 24.31 -7.24
C ALA A 231 41.10 23.86 -6.46
N GLN A 232 40.52 24.75 -5.65
CA GLN A 232 39.29 24.48 -4.91
C GLN A 232 38.11 24.20 -5.87
N ARG A 233 37.87 25.07 -6.85
CA ARG A 233 36.77 24.89 -7.81
C ARG A 233 36.93 23.63 -8.66
N ASN A 234 38.15 23.26 -9.04
CA ASN A 234 38.41 22.00 -9.73
C ASN A 234 38.12 20.79 -8.84
N ALA A 235 38.48 20.84 -7.56
CA ALA A 235 38.17 19.77 -6.62
C ALA A 235 36.66 19.63 -6.38
N GLU A 236 35.94 20.75 -6.27
CA GLU A 236 34.47 20.77 -6.17
C GLU A 236 33.83 20.16 -7.42
N LEU A 237 34.25 20.55 -8.63
CA LEU A 237 33.73 19.97 -9.87
C LEU A 237 34.03 18.46 -9.95
N ALA A 238 35.24 18.03 -9.59
CA ALA A 238 35.60 16.61 -9.57
C ALA A 238 34.76 15.81 -8.56
N LEU A 239 34.43 16.38 -7.40
CA LEU A 239 33.55 15.75 -6.43
C LEU A 239 32.15 15.54 -7.00
N ILE A 240 31.58 16.55 -7.66
CA ILE A 240 30.26 16.45 -8.32
C ILE A 240 30.27 15.38 -9.41
N GLU A 241 31.36 15.28 -10.18
CA GLU A 241 31.51 14.26 -11.22
C GLU A 241 31.53 12.84 -10.64
N VAL A 242 32.24 12.62 -9.53
CA VAL A 242 32.26 11.33 -8.81
C VAL A 242 30.88 11.00 -8.23
N GLU A 243 30.18 11.98 -7.64
CA GLU A 243 28.80 11.80 -7.14
C GLU A 243 27.86 11.36 -8.26
N LEU A 244 27.94 11.99 -9.44
CA LEU A 244 27.14 11.63 -10.61
C LEU A 244 27.43 10.19 -11.07
N GLN A 245 28.72 9.81 -11.18
CA GLN A 245 29.10 8.44 -11.54
C GLN A 245 28.57 7.39 -10.55
N ALA A 246 28.62 7.69 -9.24
CA ALA A 246 28.10 6.80 -8.22
C ALA A 246 26.57 6.65 -8.32
N LYS A 247 25.84 7.75 -8.55
CA LYS A 247 24.40 7.72 -8.78
C LYS A 247 24.02 6.96 -10.06
N ASP A 248 24.77 7.14 -11.14
CA ASP A 248 24.56 6.39 -12.40
C ASP A 248 24.74 4.88 -12.19
N ALA A 249 25.80 4.46 -11.48
CA ALA A 249 26.04 3.05 -11.19
C ALA A 249 24.94 2.43 -10.31
N TYR A 250 24.43 3.19 -9.33
CA TYR A 250 23.30 2.76 -8.51
C TYR A 250 22.02 2.62 -9.34
N LEU A 251 21.75 3.58 -10.22
CA LEU A 251 20.58 3.56 -11.10
C LEU A 251 20.61 2.39 -12.08
N GLU A 252 21.77 2.07 -12.66
CA GLU A 252 21.93 0.86 -13.48
C GLU A 252 21.64 -0.41 -12.69
N LYS A 253 22.06 -0.47 -11.42
CA LYS A 253 21.75 -1.60 -10.54
C LYS A 253 20.25 -1.71 -10.28
N LEU A 254 19.55 -0.61 -9.99
CA LEU A 254 18.09 -0.62 -9.82
C LEU A 254 17.38 -1.08 -11.09
N ARG A 255 17.78 -0.59 -12.27
CA ARG A 255 17.23 -1.04 -13.56
C ARG A 255 17.47 -2.54 -13.80
N SER A 256 18.64 -3.06 -13.41
CA SER A 256 18.94 -4.49 -13.55
C SER A 256 18.03 -5.38 -12.69
N LEU A 257 17.67 -4.92 -11.48
CA LEU A 257 16.74 -5.63 -10.59
C LEU A 257 15.31 -5.64 -11.14
N LEU A 258 14.90 -4.58 -11.85
CA LEU A 258 13.61 -4.54 -12.55
C LEU A 258 13.53 -5.46 -13.77
N LEU A 259 14.68 -5.76 -14.39
CA LEU A 259 14.79 -6.61 -15.57
C LEU A 259 15.03 -8.09 -15.23
N SER A 260 15.38 -8.42 -13.98
CA SER A 260 15.54 -9.80 -13.53
C SER A 260 14.17 -10.44 -13.19
N PRO A 261 13.85 -11.61 -13.77
CA PRO A 261 12.59 -12.33 -13.56
C PRO A 261 12.46 -12.99 -12.18
#